data_AF-A0A7T1I6I2-F1
#
_entry.id   AF-A0A7T1I6I2-F1
#
_cell.length_a   1.000
_cell.length_b   1.000
_cell.length_c   1.000
_cell.angle_alpha   90.00
_cell.angle_beta   90.00
_cell.angle_gamma   90.00
#
_symmetry.space_group_name_H-M   'P 1'
#
loop_
_entity.id
_entity.type
_entity.pdbx_description
1 polymer ?
#
loop_
_entity_poly.entity_id
_entity_poly.type
_entity_poly.pdbx_seq_one_letter_code
_entity_poly.pdbx_strand_id
1 'polypeptide(L)'
;MAGLDPGRSKCGLVCTDATGQRIVAAAVLTPEATWHQLNSWCAEGLVAEIVLGNGTGCRHWQTRLATIAAVHVVEEHGSTLAARQRFWELFPPRGWRRCLPRGLRQPPRDWDDVVAQLLLERFLGRTLPRS
;
A
#
# COMPACT_ATOMS: atom_id res chain seq x y z
N MET A 1 -9.98 0.09 -6.66
CA MET A 1 -9.43 1.14 -5.78
C MET A 1 -7.93 0.96 -5.67
N ALA A 2 -7.19 2.03 -5.37
CA ALA A 2 -5.75 1.95 -5.07
C ALA A 2 -5.45 2.40 -3.64
N GLY A 3 -4.38 1.87 -3.07
CA GLY A 3 -3.78 2.35 -1.83
C GLY A 3 -2.38 2.87 -2.11
N LEU A 4 -2.05 4.06 -1.59
CA LEU A 4 -0.76 4.72 -1.75
C LEU A 4 -0.21 5.12 -0.39
N ASP A 5 0.99 4.63 -0.09
CA ASP A 5 1.82 5.11 1.00
C ASP A 5 2.97 5.99 0.44
N PRO A 6 2.88 7.32 0.54
CA PRO A 6 3.85 8.21 -0.08
C PRO A 6 5.13 8.35 0.77
N GLY A 7 6.29 8.18 0.12
CA GLY A 7 7.58 8.50 0.71
C GLY A 7 8.40 9.45 -0.17
N ARG A 8 9.51 9.97 0.39
CA ARG A 8 10.38 10.93 -0.33
C ARG A 8 11.09 10.32 -1.54
N SER A 9 11.54 9.06 -1.41
CA SER A 9 12.35 8.38 -2.42
C SER A 9 11.60 7.21 -3.07
N LYS A 10 10.64 6.64 -2.36
CA LYS A 10 9.86 5.47 -2.75
C LYS A 10 8.47 5.58 -2.17
N CYS A 11 7.50 4.98 -2.85
CA CYS A 11 6.11 4.91 -2.44
C CYS A 11 5.65 3.46 -2.51
N GLY A 12 4.90 3.03 -1.50
CA GLY A 12 4.13 1.80 -1.56
C GLY A 12 2.87 2.02 -2.37
N LEU A 13 2.57 1.14 -3.32
CA LEU A 13 1.39 1.23 -4.16
C LEU A 13 0.72 -0.14 -4.27
N VAL A 14 -0.60 -0.17 -4.08
CA VAL A 14 -1.42 -1.37 -4.33
C VAL A 14 -2.68 -1.03 -5.10
N CYS A 15 -3.21 -2.01 -5.84
CA CYS A 15 -4.48 -1.91 -6.55
C CYS A 15 -5.33 -3.14 -6.26
N THR A 16 -6.63 -2.92 -6.04
CA THR A 16 -7.61 -4.00 -5.91
C THR A 16 -8.09 -4.46 -7.27
N ASP A 17 -8.70 -5.66 -7.30
CA ASP A 17 -9.58 -6.01 -8.39
C ASP A 17 -10.80 -5.07 -8.48
N ALA A 18 -11.58 -5.20 -9.55
CA ALA A 18 -12.79 -4.42 -9.78
C ALA A 18 -13.84 -4.59 -8.66
N THR A 19 -13.84 -5.73 -7.97
CA THR A 19 -14.77 -6.01 -6.87
C THR A 19 -14.31 -5.44 -5.51
N GLY A 20 -13.06 -4.97 -5.42
CA GLY A 20 -12.47 -4.50 -4.17
C GLY A 20 -12.25 -5.61 -3.13
N GLN A 21 -12.21 -6.87 -3.56
CA GLN A 21 -12.11 -8.04 -2.68
C GLN A 21 -10.69 -8.58 -2.54
N ARG A 22 -9.77 -8.25 -3.45
CA ARG A 22 -8.38 -8.72 -3.38
C ARG A 22 -7.39 -7.73 -3.98
N ILE A 23 -6.13 -7.81 -3.55
CA ILE A 23 -5.03 -7.09 -4.19
C ILE A 23 -4.60 -7.84 -5.46
N VAL A 24 -4.54 -7.14 -6.59
CA VAL A 24 -4.12 -7.67 -7.90
C VAL A 24 -2.81 -7.09 -8.39
N ALA A 25 -2.42 -5.91 -7.89
CA ALA A 25 -1.12 -5.31 -8.16
C ALA A 25 -0.57 -4.70 -6.88
N ALA A 26 0.74 -4.81 -6.70
CA ALA A 26 1.45 -4.22 -5.58
C ALA A 26 2.91 -3.97 -5.95
N ALA A 27 3.41 -2.78 -5.63
CA ALA A 27 4.75 -2.35 -6.01
C ALA A 27 5.32 -1.35 -5.00
N VAL A 28 6.64 -1.25 -4.97
CA VAL A 28 7.37 -0.14 -4.35
C VAL A 28 8.07 0.60 -5.48
N LEU A 29 7.68 1.84 -5.73
CA LEU A 29 8.08 2.61 -6.91
C LEU A 29 8.63 3.97 -6.50
N THR A 30 9.38 4.63 -7.37
CA THR A 30 9.72 6.04 -7.17
C THR A 30 8.46 6.91 -7.24
N PRO A 31 8.44 8.12 -6.66
CA PRO A 31 7.28 9.02 -6.75
C PRO A 31 6.82 9.29 -8.18
N GLU A 32 7.76 9.44 -9.12
CA GLU A 32 7.46 9.66 -10.53
C GLU A 32 6.81 8.43 -11.19
N ALA A 33 7.38 7.24 -11.01
CA ALA A 33 6.81 6.00 -11.54
C ALA A 33 5.44 5.70 -10.92
N THR A 34 5.27 6.01 -9.62
CA THR A 34 3.98 5.88 -8.92
C THR A 34 2.91 6.74 -9.55
N TRP A 35 3.24 7.99 -9.89
CA TRP A 35 2.30 8.88 -10.57
C TRP A 35 1.91 8.33 -11.94
N HIS A 36 2.89 7.91 -12.76
CA HIS A 36 2.62 7.35 -14.07
C HIS A 36 1.72 6.10 -14.00
N GLN A 37 1.98 5.22 -13.04
CA GLN A 37 1.19 4.01 -12.83
C GLN A 37 -0.25 4.34 -12.42
N LEU A 38 -0.44 5.24 -11.45
CA LEU A 38 -1.77 5.67 -11.02
C LEU A 38 -2.53 6.36 -12.14
N ASN A 39 -1.88 7.24 -12.90
CA ASN A 39 -2.49 7.93 -14.03
C ASN A 39 -2.94 6.96 -15.13
N SER A 40 -2.14 5.94 -15.45
CA SER A 40 -2.52 4.86 -16.38
C SER A 40 -3.73 4.07 -15.85
N TRP A 41 -3.69 3.63 -14.59
CA TRP A 41 -4.83 2.91 -14.01
C TRP A 41 -6.13 3.73 -13.97
N CYS A 42 -6.05 5.02 -13.68
CA CYS A 42 -7.23 5.90 -13.71
C CYS A 42 -7.73 6.11 -15.15
N ALA A 43 -6.84 6.34 -16.11
CA ALA A 43 -7.19 6.51 -17.52
C ALA A 43 -7.81 5.25 -18.14
N GLU A 44 -7.37 4.07 -17.71
CA GLU A 44 -7.92 2.76 -18.12
C GLU A 44 -9.21 2.39 -17.37
N GLY A 45 -9.66 3.21 -16.40
CA GLY A 45 -10.85 2.94 -15.59
C GLY A 45 -10.68 1.83 -14.56
N LEU A 46 -9.45 1.40 -14.27
CA LEU A 46 -9.13 0.37 -13.28
C LEU A 46 -9.18 0.90 -11.84
N VAL A 47 -8.96 2.20 -11.66
CA VAL A 47 -8.97 2.88 -10.36
C VAL A 47 -9.81 4.16 -10.45
N ALA A 48 -10.85 4.24 -9.61
CA ALA A 48 -11.67 5.45 -9.47
C ALA A 48 -11.41 6.20 -8.14
N GLU A 49 -10.90 5.49 -7.14
CA GLU A 49 -10.67 6.01 -5.79
C GLU A 49 -9.29 5.57 -5.28
N ILE A 50 -8.61 6.51 -4.63
CA ILE A 50 -7.26 6.34 -4.09
C ILE A 50 -7.28 6.62 -2.59
N VAL A 51 -6.86 5.65 -1.80
CA VAL A 51 -6.57 5.82 -0.38
C VAL A 51 -5.13 6.27 -0.23
N LEU A 52 -4.92 7.44 0.37
CA LEU A 52 -3.62 8.09 0.52
C LEU A 52 -3.22 8.13 2.00
N GLY A 53 -2.04 7.60 2.31
CA GLY A 53 -1.43 7.76 3.64
C GLY A 53 -1.09 9.22 3.94
N ASN A 54 -1.32 9.66 5.18
CA ASN A 54 -1.02 11.04 5.62
C ASN A 54 0.47 11.33 5.88
N GLY A 55 1.37 10.50 5.37
CA GLY A 55 2.81 10.59 5.53
C GLY A 55 3.47 11.77 4.83
N THR A 56 4.80 11.65 4.64
CA THR A 56 5.60 12.75 4.09
C THR A 56 5.19 13.06 2.65
N GLY A 57 4.82 14.32 2.38
CA GLY A 57 4.42 14.74 1.03
C GLY A 57 2.95 14.48 0.70
N CYS A 58 2.13 14.03 1.67
CA CYS A 58 0.69 13.81 1.48
C CYS A 58 -0.03 14.99 0.81
N ARG A 59 0.23 16.24 1.23
CA ARG A 59 -0.40 17.42 0.62
C ARG A 59 -0.12 17.55 -0.88
N HIS A 60 1.13 17.30 -1.30
CA HIS A 60 1.50 17.35 -2.71
C HIS A 60 0.78 16.26 -3.51
N TRP A 61 0.77 15.03 -2.98
CA TRP A 61 0.06 13.91 -3.58
C TRP A 61 -1.45 14.14 -3.65
N GLN A 62 -2.07 14.63 -2.59
CA GLN A 62 -3.50 14.89 -2.53
C GLN A 62 -3.93 15.87 -3.63
N THR A 63 -3.24 17.02 -3.76
CA THR A 63 -3.52 17.99 -4.81
C THR A 63 -3.36 17.39 -6.21
N ARG A 64 -2.28 16.62 -6.41
CA ARG A 64 -1.96 16.04 -7.71
C ARG A 64 -2.96 14.94 -8.11
N LEU A 65 -3.38 14.10 -7.16
CA LEU A 65 -4.28 12.96 -7.41
C LEU A 65 -5.74 13.37 -7.53
N ALA A 66 -6.15 14.46 -6.88
CA ALA A 66 -7.51 15.00 -6.98
C ALA A 66 -7.92 15.38 -8.42
N THR A 67 -6.96 15.50 -9.35
CA THR A 67 -7.24 15.77 -10.76
C THR A 67 -7.60 14.50 -11.56
N ILE A 68 -7.32 13.31 -11.04
CA ILE A 68 -7.49 12.04 -11.77
C ILE A 68 -8.40 11.02 -11.06
N ALA A 69 -8.64 11.16 -9.76
CA ALA A 69 -9.47 10.26 -8.98
C ALA A 69 -9.97 10.90 -7.67
N ALA A 70 -10.98 10.31 -7.04
CA ALA A 70 -11.36 10.67 -5.67
C ALA A 70 -10.27 10.22 -4.69
N VAL A 71 -9.89 11.08 -3.74
CA VAL A 71 -8.79 10.82 -2.80
C VAL A 71 -9.31 10.80 -1.37
N HIS A 72 -9.03 9.70 -0.66
CA HIS A 72 -9.36 9.51 0.75
C HIS A 72 -8.07 9.49 1.58
N VAL A 73 -7.88 10.46 2.46
CA VAL A 73 -6.67 10.52 3.30
C VAL A 73 -6.89 9.71 4.58
N VAL A 74 -5.95 8.83 4.91
CA VAL A 74 -6.02 7.95 6.09
C VAL A 74 -4.79 8.15 6.96
N GLU A 75 -4.98 8.18 8.28
CA GLU A 75 -3.90 8.37 9.23
C GLU A 75 -3.01 7.14 9.46
N GLU A 76 -1.70 7.35 9.42
CA GLU A 76 -0.64 6.36 9.66
C GLU A 76 -0.34 6.14 11.16
N HIS A 77 -1.32 6.02 12.06
CA HIS A 77 -0.96 5.67 13.44
C HIS A 77 -0.44 4.21 13.52
N GLY A 78 0.79 4.04 14.00
CA GLY A 78 1.41 2.74 14.30
C GLY A 78 1.73 1.83 13.11
N SER A 79 1.94 2.40 11.91
CA SER A 79 2.04 1.66 10.66
C SER A 79 3.21 0.66 10.61
N THR A 80 4.36 0.96 11.21
CA THR A 80 5.56 0.11 11.04
C THR A 80 5.43 -1.28 11.69
N LEU A 81 4.94 -1.37 12.94
CA LEU A 81 4.79 -2.67 13.61
C LEU A 81 3.63 -3.47 13.01
N ALA A 82 2.51 -2.81 12.73
CA ALA A 82 1.33 -3.43 12.12
C ALA A 82 1.63 -3.94 10.70
N ALA A 83 2.33 -3.15 9.87
CA ALA A 83 2.73 -3.57 8.54
C ALA A 83 3.73 -4.73 8.59
N ARG A 84 4.65 -4.74 9.57
CA ARG A 84 5.57 -5.87 9.76
C ARG A 84 4.83 -7.15 10.16
N GLN A 85 3.84 -7.07 11.03
CA GLN A 85 2.99 -8.21 11.34
C GLN A 85 2.24 -8.68 10.09
N ARG A 86 1.60 -7.75 9.38
CA ARG A 86 0.85 -8.02 8.16
C ARG A 86 1.71 -8.67 7.08
N PHE A 87 2.97 -8.25 6.94
CA PHE A 87 3.94 -8.86 6.03
C PHE A 87 4.08 -10.36 6.32
N TRP A 88 4.20 -10.77 7.58
CA TRP A 88 4.37 -12.18 7.94
C TRP A 88 3.08 -12.99 7.86
N GLU A 89 1.91 -12.35 7.86
CA GLU A 89 0.62 -12.99 7.57
C GLU A 89 0.49 -13.28 6.07
N LEU A 90 0.88 -12.33 5.21
CA LEU A 90 0.88 -12.48 3.76
C LEU A 90 1.99 -13.42 3.26
N PHE A 91 3.17 -13.34 3.88
CA PHE A 91 4.36 -14.09 3.49
C PHE A 91 4.91 -14.87 4.70
N PRO A 92 4.27 -16.00 5.10
CA PRO A 92 4.70 -16.78 6.25
C PRO A 92 6.18 -17.17 6.16
N PRO A 93 6.94 -17.09 7.28
CA PRO A 93 8.36 -17.37 7.28
C PRO A 93 8.64 -18.83 6.94
N ARG A 94 9.60 -19.05 6.05
CA ARG A 94 10.05 -20.38 5.59
C ARG A 94 11.45 -20.69 6.13
N GLY A 95 11.77 -21.98 6.25
CA GLY A 95 13.09 -22.46 6.69
C GLY A 95 13.48 -21.99 8.10
N TRP A 96 14.75 -21.61 8.28
CA TRP A 96 15.32 -21.20 9.58
C TRP A 96 14.60 -20.00 10.22
N ARG A 97 13.97 -19.13 9.42
CA ARG A 97 13.20 -17.97 9.91
C ARG A 97 11.96 -18.37 10.71
N ARG A 98 11.50 -19.62 10.59
CA ARG A 98 10.43 -20.17 11.42
C ARG A 98 10.86 -20.30 12.89
N CYS A 99 12.15 -20.53 13.14
CA CYS A 99 12.71 -20.70 14.48
C CYS A 99 12.96 -19.36 15.20
N LEU A 100 13.01 -18.25 14.47
CA LEU A 100 13.13 -16.91 15.06
C LEU A 100 11.84 -16.49 15.78
N PRO A 101 11.90 -15.92 16.99
CA PRO A 101 10.77 -15.25 17.64
C PRO A 101 10.19 -14.14 16.77
N ARG A 102 8.86 -13.96 16.78
CA ARG A 102 8.14 -12.98 15.91
C ARG A 102 8.73 -11.58 15.99
N GLY A 103 9.04 -11.09 17.19
CA GLY A 103 9.63 -9.76 17.42
C GLY A 103 11.02 -9.56 16.79
N LEU A 104 11.74 -10.63 16.46
CA LEU A 104 13.07 -10.58 15.84
C LEU A 104 13.04 -10.78 14.31
N ARG A 105 11.90 -11.18 13.73
CA ARG A 105 11.77 -11.43 12.29
C ARG A 105 11.68 -10.14 11.47
N GLN A 106 12.77 -9.71 10.86
CA GLN A 106 12.75 -8.56 9.94
C GLN A 106 12.35 -9.00 8.53
N PRO A 107 11.45 -8.27 7.84
CA PRO A 107 11.12 -8.59 6.45
C PRO A 107 12.38 -8.50 5.57
N PRO A 108 12.59 -9.45 4.64
CA PRO A 108 13.81 -9.54 3.83
C PRO A 108 13.85 -8.61 2.62
N ARG A 109 12.77 -7.87 2.36
CA ARG A 109 12.61 -6.94 1.24
C ARG A 109 11.93 -5.68 1.74
N ASP A 110 11.94 -4.65 0.92
CA ASP A 110 11.08 -3.49 1.13
C ASP A 110 9.62 -3.91 1.34
N TRP A 111 8.90 -3.25 2.25
CA TRP A 111 7.54 -3.61 2.62
C TRP A 111 6.57 -2.42 2.58
N ASP A 112 6.96 -1.31 1.95
CA ASP A 112 6.08 -0.14 1.81
C ASP A 112 4.78 -0.50 1.05
N ASP A 113 4.82 -1.46 0.13
CA ASP A 113 3.63 -2.03 -0.52
C ASP A 113 2.66 -2.68 0.48
N VAL A 114 3.18 -3.26 1.56
CA VAL A 114 2.36 -3.80 2.66
C VAL A 114 1.80 -2.68 3.53
N VAL A 115 2.52 -1.57 3.69
CA VAL A 115 1.99 -0.37 4.36
C VAL A 115 0.80 0.19 3.57
N ALA A 116 0.97 0.34 2.25
CA ALA A 116 -0.10 0.77 1.34
C ALA A 116 -1.31 -0.18 1.37
N GLN A 117 -1.09 -1.50 1.41
CA GLN A 117 -2.16 -2.47 1.60
C GLN A 117 -2.85 -2.30 2.95
N LEU A 118 -2.10 -2.12 4.04
CA LEU A 118 -2.67 -1.95 5.38
C LEU A 118 -3.52 -0.66 5.46
N LEU A 119 -3.10 0.42 4.82
CA LEU A 119 -3.89 1.66 4.72
C LEU A 119 -5.23 1.41 4.02
N LEU A 120 -5.19 0.70 2.91
CA LEU A 120 -6.40 0.35 2.15
C LEU A 120 -7.32 -0.59 2.95
N GLU A 121 -6.76 -1.59 3.64
CA GLU A 121 -7.52 -2.49 4.51
C GLU A 121 -8.18 -1.76 5.69
N ARG A 122 -7.48 -0.78 6.28
CA ARG A 122 -8.02 0.09 7.34
C ARG A 122 -9.18 0.92 6.83
N PHE A 123 -9.04 1.53 5.66
CA PHE A 123 -10.12 2.30 5.03
C PHE A 123 -11.36 1.43 4.76
N LEU A 124 -11.14 0.21 4.25
CA LEU A 124 -12.22 -0.73 3.92
C LEU A 124 -12.81 -1.46 5.14
N GLY A 125 -12.16 -1.38 6.31
CA GLY A 125 -12.56 -2.11 7.51
C GLY A 125 -12.42 -3.64 7.39
N ARG A 126 -11.63 -4.14 6.42
CA ARG A 126 -11.44 -5.58 6.18
C ARG A 126 -10.06 -5.88 5.58
N THR A 127 -9.55 -7.07 5.87
CA THR A 127 -8.29 -7.55 5.27
C THR A 127 -8.51 -8.01 3.83
N LEU A 128 -7.53 -7.76 2.97
CA LEU A 128 -7.54 -8.20 1.58
C LEU A 128 -6.52 -9.32 1.38
N PRO A 129 -6.90 -10.43 0.72
CA PRO A 129 -5.94 -11.42 0.28
C PRO A 129 -5.04 -10.85 -0.82
N ARG A 130 -3.80 -11.31 -0.81
CA ARG A 130 -2.79 -11.04 -1.83
C ARG A 130 -1.97 -12.31 -2.04
N SER A 131 -1.71 -12.65 -3.29
CA SER A 131 -0.88 -13.77 -3.72
C SER A 131 0.52 -13.29 -4.11
#